data_AF-A0A7J9R6U4-F1
#
_entry.id   AF-A0A7J9R6U4-F1
#
_cell.length_a   1.000
_cell.length_b   1.000
_cell.length_c   1.000
_cell.angle_alpha   90.00
_cell.angle_beta   90.00
_cell.angle_gamma   90.00
#
_symmetry.space_group_name_H-M   'P 1'
#
loop_
_entity.id
_entity.type
_entity.pdbx_description
1 polymer ?
#
loop_
_entity_poly.entity_id
_entity_poly.type
_entity_poly.pdbx_seq_one_letter_code
_entity_poly.pdbx_strand_id
1 'polypeptide(L)'
;SCPTQPETFNGFSDRDGCPDSASTPDRDRDGIIDSLDNCPTVKETYNQFQDQDGCPDFVDGTSGNDNDGDGIIDILDKCALIPETVNGYLDQDGCPDTPIMDGDNDGIQDQSDKCPTQPETWNRFADHDGCPDDKVEQDSDYDGIFDSVDQCLLERERYNGFEDDDGCPDIPAYLTDTDSDFDGIPNSLDQCPMIPETYNKFQDDDGCQDSVIDAKSRADSDGDGLYDLVDHCPTQAETHNGILDMDGCPDDYIPTADRDRDGLPDVIDACPQSPETYNKFQDDDGCPDVISKSFVVDSDNDGIEDVLDQCPLKAETYNGLEDQDGCPDTETSIVDSDGDGVADIMDMCPKLMETWNRYVDHDGCPDVLPIGKGVVDSDGDRIPDSSDLCPNDQESWNKYQDDDGCPDIIPEQSRYKHDADLDNIINDQDLCPFEPEDYDGDRDLDGCPDS
;
A
#
# COMPACT_ATOMS: atom_id res chain seq x y z
N SER A 1 67.95 18.59 -14.86
CA SER A 1 69.15 18.41 -15.71
C SER A 1 70.32 17.93 -14.88
N CYS A 2 70.63 16.62 -14.89
CA CYS A 2 71.88 16.07 -14.34
C CYS A 2 72.72 15.42 -15.45
N PRO A 3 73.58 16.16 -16.15
CA PRO A 3 74.22 15.65 -17.36
C PRO A 3 75.63 15.06 -17.15
N THR A 4 76.05 14.74 -15.91
CA THR A 4 77.47 14.40 -15.65
C THR A 4 77.74 13.14 -14.84
N GLN A 5 76.74 12.39 -14.39
CA GLN A 5 76.94 11.16 -13.62
C GLN A 5 75.91 10.07 -14.03
N PRO A 6 76.25 8.77 -13.99
CA PRO A 6 75.31 7.69 -14.31
C PRO A 6 74.27 7.51 -13.21
N GLU A 7 73.03 7.18 -13.59
CA GLU A 7 71.92 6.85 -12.69
C GLU A 7 72.26 5.69 -11.73
N THR A 8 71.76 5.76 -10.49
CA THR A 8 71.94 4.72 -9.46
C THR A 8 70.63 3.99 -9.22
N PHE A 9 70.48 2.78 -9.77
CA PHE A 9 69.27 1.97 -9.62
C PHE A 9 69.20 1.32 -8.23
N ASN A 10 68.53 1.96 -7.29
CA ASN A 10 68.38 1.48 -5.91
C ASN A 10 66.91 1.37 -5.45
N GLY A 11 65.95 1.64 -6.35
CA GLY A 11 64.51 1.52 -6.08
C GLY A 11 63.83 2.84 -5.74
N PHE A 12 64.56 3.95 -5.74
CA PHE A 12 64.02 5.29 -5.51
C PHE A 12 64.35 6.19 -6.70
N SER A 13 63.35 6.86 -7.29
CA SER A 13 63.52 7.81 -8.41
C SER A 13 64.40 7.38 -9.60
N ASP A 14 64.53 6.07 -9.84
CA ASP A 14 65.36 5.41 -10.87
C ASP A 14 65.10 5.83 -12.35
N ARG A 15 64.24 6.83 -12.61
CA ARG A 15 63.83 7.28 -13.95
C ARG A 15 64.09 8.76 -14.24
N ASP A 16 64.68 9.52 -13.32
CA ASP A 16 64.93 10.95 -13.50
C ASP A 16 66.31 11.29 -14.14
N GLY A 17 67.23 10.32 -14.18
CA GLY A 17 68.52 10.42 -14.84
C GLY A 17 69.63 11.06 -13.99
N CYS A 18 69.48 11.12 -12.65
CA CYS A 18 70.41 11.65 -11.67
C CYS A 18 70.80 10.59 -10.62
N PRO A 19 72.09 10.30 -10.33
CA PRO A 19 72.44 9.36 -9.26
C PRO A 19 71.97 9.80 -7.87
N ASP A 20 71.23 8.93 -7.21
CA ASP A 20 70.85 9.09 -5.81
C ASP A 20 72.06 8.86 -4.89
N SER A 21 72.63 9.94 -4.34
CA SER A 21 73.62 9.85 -3.28
C SER A 21 72.92 9.83 -1.92
N ALA A 22 73.25 8.82 -1.08
CA ALA A 22 72.71 8.55 0.26
C ALA A 22 72.96 9.67 1.32
N SER A 23 72.63 10.91 1.00
CA SER A 23 72.82 12.09 1.86
C SER A 23 71.73 13.14 1.69
N THR A 24 70.62 12.81 1.03
CA THR A 24 69.41 13.61 1.07
C THR A 24 68.79 13.46 2.47
N PRO A 25 68.61 14.56 3.23
CA PRO A 25 67.88 14.51 4.48
C PRO A 25 66.44 14.07 4.19
N ASP A 26 66.00 13.06 4.90
CA ASP A 26 64.62 12.59 5.01
C ASP A 26 64.42 12.41 6.52
N ARG A 27 63.88 13.45 7.15
CA ARG A 27 63.93 13.63 8.60
C ARG A 27 62.93 12.76 9.35
N ASP A 28 61.79 12.44 8.75
CA ASP A 28 60.74 11.59 9.31
C ASP A 28 60.72 10.17 8.73
N ARG A 29 61.48 9.92 7.66
CA ARG A 29 61.72 8.60 7.07
C ARG A 29 60.47 8.00 6.46
N ASP A 30 59.68 8.82 5.79
CA ASP A 30 58.59 8.35 4.95
C ASP A 30 59.03 7.92 3.54
N GLY A 31 60.25 8.27 3.12
CA GLY A 31 60.77 7.96 1.81
C GLY A 31 60.69 9.10 0.81
N ILE A 32 60.16 10.28 1.18
CA ILE A 32 60.22 11.53 0.41
C ILE A 32 61.33 12.39 1.03
N ILE A 33 62.19 12.99 0.19
CA ILE A 33 63.32 13.77 0.68
C ILE A 33 62.88 15.16 1.12
N ASP A 34 63.43 15.70 2.21
CA ASP A 34 63.08 17.00 2.82
C ASP A 34 62.96 18.18 1.83
N SER A 35 63.62 18.12 0.67
CA SER A 35 63.58 19.18 -0.35
C SER A 35 62.41 19.08 -1.33
N LEU A 36 61.76 17.92 -1.39
CA LEU A 36 60.56 17.62 -2.17
C LEU A 36 59.35 17.35 -1.29
N ASP A 37 59.59 17.15 0.00
CA ASP A 37 58.61 16.97 1.06
C ASP A 37 58.08 18.32 1.55
N ASN A 38 56.76 18.50 1.51
CA ASN A 38 56.06 19.67 2.02
C ASN A 38 55.97 19.68 3.55
N CYS A 39 56.09 18.52 4.20
CA CYS A 39 56.12 18.32 5.65
C CYS A 39 57.37 17.57 6.14
N PRO A 40 58.60 18.14 6.03
CA PRO A 40 59.91 17.49 6.28
C PRO A 40 60.24 16.97 7.69
N THR A 41 59.26 16.79 8.56
CA THR A 41 59.43 16.29 9.93
C THR A 41 58.28 15.41 10.38
N VAL A 42 57.28 15.18 9.52
CA VAL A 42 56.07 14.43 9.82
C VAL A 42 55.83 13.43 8.70
N LYS A 43 55.86 12.15 9.06
CA LYS A 43 55.82 11.04 8.12
C LYS A 43 54.50 10.98 7.32
N GLU A 44 54.60 10.88 6.00
CA GLU A 44 53.49 10.55 5.09
C GLU A 44 52.73 9.25 5.48
N THR A 45 51.43 9.23 5.18
CA THR A 45 50.46 8.17 5.50
C THR A 45 50.13 7.19 4.37
N TYR A 46 50.60 7.39 3.13
CA TYR A 46 50.47 6.47 1.98
C TYR A 46 49.09 5.79 1.86
N ASN A 47 48.07 6.59 1.55
CA ASN A 47 46.67 6.16 1.49
C ASN A 47 46.02 6.39 0.11
N GLN A 48 46.82 6.54 -0.94
CA GLN A 48 46.42 6.77 -2.33
C GLN A 48 45.84 8.16 -2.62
N PHE A 49 45.84 9.06 -1.63
CA PHE A 49 45.50 10.46 -1.80
C PHE A 49 46.76 11.28 -1.56
N GLN A 50 47.16 12.07 -2.55
CA GLN A 50 48.29 13.01 -2.47
C GLN A 50 49.65 12.52 -1.92
N ASP A 51 49.84 11.19 -1.81
CA ASP A 51 51.04 10.41 -1.43
C ASP A 51 52.43 10.82 -1.99
N GLN A 52 52.52 11.83 -2.86
CA GLN A 52 53.76 12.33 -3.45
C GLN A 52 54.24 13.64 -2.84
N ASP A 53 53.45 14.27 -1.96
CA ASP A 53 53.74 15.60 -1.45
C ASP A 53 54.46 15.61 -0.09
N GLY A 54 54.50 14.46 0.61
CA GLY A 54 55.26 14.26 1.85
C GLY A 54 54.52 14.69 3.12
N CYS A 55 53.26 15.10 3.02
CA CYS A 55 52.44 15.49 4.15
C CYS A 55 51.41 14.42 4.49
N PRO A 56 51.26 13.99 5.76
CA PRO A 56 50.25 13.01 6.13
C PRO A 56 48.85 13.49 5.73
N ASP A 57 48.32 12.86 4.69
CA ASP A 57 46.97 13.04 4.26
C ASP A 57 46.03 12.22 5.16
N PHE A 58 45.11 12.89 5.84
CA PHE A 58 44.02 12.19 6.51
C PHE A 58 42.86 12.08 5.52
N VAL A 59 42.64 10.89 4.95
CA VAL A 59 41.30 10.55 4.44
C VAL A 59 40.46 10.09 5.62
N ASP A 60 40.01 11.07 6.39
CA ASP A 60 38.69 11.02 7.00
C ASP A 60 38.06 12.41 6.84
N GLY A 61 36.85 12.42 6.31
CA GLY A 61 36.25 13.58 5.66
C GLY A 61 36.23 14.84 6.54
N THR A 62 36.95 15.85 6.07
CA THR A 62 36.74 17.29 6.33
C THR A 62 37.17 17.81 7.70
N SER A 63 38.16 18.72 7.68
CA SER A 63 38.34 19.74 8.72
C SER A 63 37.13 20.68 8.74
N GLY A 64 36.00 20.21 9.26
CA GLY A 64 35.04 21.05 9.97
C GLY A 64 35.56 21.23 11.39
N ASN A 65 35.38 22.42 11.96
CA ASN A 65 35.46 22.53 13.40
C ASN A 65 34.36 21.62 13.99
N ASP A 66 34.65 20.97 15.11
CA ASP A 66 33.70 20.23 15.95
C ASP A 66 33.90 20.86 17.34
N ASN A 67 33.07 21.86 17.66
CA ASN A 67 33.31 22.73 18.81
C ASN A 67 32.92 22.09 20.15
N ASP A 68 32.03 21.12 20.17
CA ASP A 68 31.55 20.44 21.36
C ASP A 68 32.08 19.00 21.51
N GLY A 69 32.67 18.45 20.46
CA GLY A 69 33.50 17.25 20.49
C GLY A 69 32.70 15.95 20.49
N ASP A 70 31.52 15.95 19.89
CA ASP A 70 30.65 14.77 19.79
C ASP A 70 30.93 13.88 18.57
N GLY A 71 31.80 14.33 17.66
CA GLY A 71 32.20 13.59 16.47
C GLY A 71 31.42 13.96 15.21
N ILE A 72 30.49 14.93 15.29
CA ILE A 72 29.80 15.53 14.15
C ILE A 72 30.40 16.92 13.92
N ILE A 73 30.75 17.25 12.68
CA ILE A 73 31.37 18.56 12.36
C ILE A 73 30.32 19.68 12.42
N ASP A 74 30.68 20.88 12.86
CA ASP A 74 29.82 22.06 13.04
C ASP A 74 28.89 22.39 11.84
N ILE A 75 29.25 21.98 10.62
CA ILE A 75 28.47 22.21 9.40
C ILE A 75 27.39 21.14 9.15
N LEU A 76 27.56 19.95 9.73
CA LEU A 76 26.60 18.85 9.74
C LEU A 76 25.88 18.74 11.09
N ASP A 77 26.42 19.38 12.12
CA ASP A 77 25.88 19.44 13.47
C ASP A 77 24.86 20.57 13.61
N LYS A 78 23.60 20.21 13.89
CA LYS A 78 22.52 21.17 14.13
C LYS A 78 22.70 21.95 15.45
N CYS A 79 23.44 21.39 16.40
CA CYS A 79 23.71 21.94 17.72
C CYS A 79 25.21 22.07 18.02
N ALA A 80 25.99 22.61 17.09
CA ALA A 80 27.45 22.89 17.09
C ALA A 80 28.14 23.56 18.32
N LEU A 81 27.51 23.63 19.49
CA LEU A 81 28.06 24.07 20.77
C LEU A 81 27.60 23.19 21.94
N ILE A 82 26.78 22.16 21.69
CA ILE A 82 26.20 21.27 22.68
C ILE A 82 26.31 19.84 22.15
N PRO A 83 27.12 18.98 22.81
CA PRO A 83 27.44 17.67 22.27
C PRO A 83 26.22 16.74 22.25
N GLU A 84 26.11 15.96 21.18
CA GLU A 84 25.17 14.86 20.99
C GLU A 84 25.13 13.87 22.16
N THR A 85 23.95 13.32 22.43
CA THR A 85 23.70 12.25 23.38
C THR A 85 23.48 10.93 22.66
N VAL A 86 24.57 10.20 22.39
CA VAL A 86 24.53 8.88 21.73
C VAL A 86 23.70 7.87 22.54
N ASN A 87 22.48 7.60 22.09
CA ASN A 87 21.53 6.70 22.75
C ASN A 87 20.73 5.80 21.80
N GLY A 88 20.96 5.89 20.49
CA GLY A 88 20.30 5.08 19.46
C GLY A 88 19.11 5.75 18.77
N TYR A 89 18.81 7.01 19.12
CA TYR A 89 17.78 7.83 18.51
C TYR A 89 18.45 9.08 17.93
N LEU A 90 18.18 9.41 16.66
CA LEU A 90 18.72 10.61 15.97
C LEU A 90 20.22 10.96 16.16
N ASP A 91 21.06 10.00 16.56
CA ASP A 91 22.50 10.14 16.89
C ASP A 91 23.40 10.75 15.78
N GLN A 92 22.85 11.09 14.61
CA GLN A 92 23.58 11.68 13.48
C GLN A 92 23.31 13.17 13.29
N ASP A 93 22.43 13.79 14.07
CA ASP A 93 21.99 15.16 13.83
C ASP A 93 22.73 16.23 14.65
N GLY A 94 23.54 15.80 15.62
CA GLY A 94 24.45 16.64 16.40
C GLY A 94 23.78 17.33 17.58
N CYS A 95 22.48 17.11 17.79
CA CYS A 95 21.74 17.70 18.89
C CYS A 95 21.44 16.68 19.99
N PRO A 96 21.82 16.93 21.26
CA PRO A 96 21.44 16.03 22.33
C PRO A 96 19.94 15.83 22.36
N ASP A 97 19.53 14.57 22.20
CA ASP A 97 18.14 14.20 22.34
C ASP A 97 17.63 14.66 23.70
N THR A 98 16.71 15.63 23.68
CA THR A 98 15.95 15.94 24.87
C THR A 98 15.24 14.65 25.26
N PRO A 99 15.37 14.16 26.51
CA PRO A 99 14.65 12.97 26.94
C PRO A 99 13.19 13.20 26.60
N ILE A 100 12.70 12.43 25.63
CA ILE A 100 11.33 12.47 25.18
C ILE A 100 10.53 12.04 26.40
N MET A 101 9.89 13.00 27.04
CA MET A 101 8.96 12.69 28.11
C MET A 101 7.74 12.11 27.41
N ASP A 102 7.55 10.83 27.64
CA ASP A 102 6.40 10.03 27.26
C ASP A 102 5.94 9.40 28.57
N GLY A 103 4.97 10.07 29.20
CA GLY A 103 4.59 9.87 30.59
C GLY A 103 3.90 8.54 30.85
N ASP A 104 3.31 7.95 29.82
CA ASP A 104 2.61 6.67 29.84
C ASP A 104 3.24 5.59 28.95
N ASN A 105 4.23 5.94 28.13
CA ASN A 105 5.01 5.06 27.25
C ASN A 105 4.19 4.45 26.11
N ASP A 106 3.30 5.24 25.50
CA ASP A 106 2.51 4.80 24.34
C ASP A 106 3.18 5.07 22.99
N GLY A 107 4.32 5.77 22.97
CA GLY A 107 5.08 6.11 21.77
C GLY A 107 4.82 7.52 21.23
N ILE A 108 3.89 8.27 21.82
CA ILE A 108 3.58 9.66 21.50
C ILE A 108 4.21 10.56 22.58
N GLN A 109 4.81 11.68 22.15
CA GLN A 109 5.54 12.55 23.08
C GLN A 109 4.56 13.39 23.91
N ASP A 110 4.79 13.60 25.21
CA ASP A 110 3.95 14.41 26.12
C ASP A 110 3.57 15.81 25.57
N GLN A 111 4.38 16.35 24.66
CA GLN A 111 4.15 17.67 24.04
C GLN A 111 3.14 17.64 22.88
N SER A 112 3.05 16.48 22.21
CA SER A 112 2.15 16.18 21.10
C SER A 112 0.96 15.32 21.53
N ASP A 113 1.08 14.68 22.69
CA ASP A 113 0.09 13.86 23.34
C ASP A 113 -0.95 14.72 24.08
N LYS A 114 -2.24 14.52 23.77
CA LYS A 114 -3.35 15.19 24.45
C LYS A 114 -3.67 14.58 25.81
N CYS A 115 -3.28 13.34 26.07
CA CYS A 115 -3.40 12.62 27.33
C CYS A 115 -2.06 12.07 27.86
N PRO A 116 -1.07 12.93 28.27
CA PRO A 116 0.31 12.57 28.69
C PRO A 116 0.52 11.63 29.90
N THR A 117 -0.52 10.97 30.35
CA THR A 117 -0.52 10.07 31.52
C THR A 117 -1.41 8.85 31.32
N GLN A 118 -2.06 8.72 30.15
CA GLN A 118 -2.92 7.62 29.79
C GLN A 118 -2.50 7.13 28.41
N PRO A 119 -2.00 5.89 28.30
CA PRO A 119 -1.45 5.41 27.05
C PRO A 119 -2.54 5.26 25.99
N GLU A 120 -2.23 5.66 24.77
CA GLU A 120 -3.01 5.48 23.55
C GLU A 120 -3.44 4.03 23.33
N THR A 121 -4.62 3.87 22.74
CA THR A 121 -5.20 2.59 22.33
C THR A 121 -5.06 2.43 20.82
N TRP A 122 -3.93 1.89 20.36
CA TRP A 122 -3.65 1.64 18.94
C TRP A 122 -4.71 0.76 18.25
N ASN A 123 -5.72 1.39 17.65
CA ASN A 123 -6.90 0.74 17.09
C ASN A 123 -7.27 1.26 15.69
N ARG A 124 -6.40 2.08 15.06
CA ARG A 124 -6.57 2.77 13.76
C ARG A 124 -7.54 3.95 13.77
N PHE A 125 -8.07 4.32 14.93
CA PHE A 125 -8.90 5.48 15.10
C PHE A 125 -8.14 6.48 15.97
N ALA A 126 -7.97 7.71 15.49
CA ALA A 126 -7.34 8.79 16.25
C ALA A 126 -5.94 8.50 16.87
N ASP A 127 -5.26 7.39 16.49
CA ASP A 127 -3.94 6.90 16.94
C ASP A 127 -2.79 7.93 16.95
N HIS A 128 -3.00 9.15 16.46
CA HIS A 128 -2.01 10.22 16.44
C HIS A 128 -2.18 11.21 17.59
N ASP A 129 -3.20 11.05 18.45
CA ASP A 129 -3.59 12.07 19.41
C ASP A 129 -3.22 11.80 20.87
N GLY A 130 -2.77 10.57 21.17
CA GLY A 130 -2.19 10.17 22.45
C GLY A 130 -3.21 9.87 23.53
N CYS A 131 -4.50 9.80 23.19
CA CYS A 131 -5.56 9.60 24.15
C CYS A 131 -6.26 8.26 23.95
N PRO A 132 -6.34 7.39 24.97
CA PRO A 132 -7.08 6.14 24.83
C PRO A 132 -8.53 6.39 24.42
N ASP A 133 -8.92 5.75 23.33
CA ASP A 133 -10.30 5.68 22.84
C ASP A 133 -11.16 4.78 23.74
N ASP A 134 -11.38 5.22 24.98
CA ASP A 134 -12.15 4.52 26.00
C ASP A 134 -13.66 4.51 25.73
N LYS A 135 -14.08 4.97 24.56
CA LYS A 135 -15.42 4.69 24.08
C LYS A 135 -15.31 3.57 23.08
N VAL A 136 -15.79 2.41 23.52
CA VAL A 136 -16.44 1.45 22.63
C VAL A 136 -17.53 2.23 21.90
N GLU A 137 -17.13 2.92 20.85
CA GLU A 137 -18.02 3.39 19.82
C GLU A 137 -18.66 2.12 19.27
N GLN A 138 -19.97 2.22 19.08
CA GLN A 138 -20.74 1.08 18.67
C GLN A 138 -20.33 0.78 17.23
N ASP A 139 -19.91 -0.45 16.97
CA ASP A 139 -19.58 -0.97 15.66
C ASP A 139 -20.55 -2.14 15.45
N SER A 140 -21.62 -1.85 14.71
CA SER A 140 -22.80 -2.70 14.62
C SER A 140 -22.59 -3.91 13.71
N ASP A 141 -21.62 -3.88 12.79
CA ASP A 141 -21.31 -4.98 11.87
C ASP A 141 -19.88 -5.56 12.02
N TYR A 142 -19.09 -4.98 12.92
CA TYR A 142 -17.79 -5.44 13.37
C TYR A 142 -16.71 -5.41 12.28
N ASP A 143 -16.74 -4.43 11.38
CA ASP A 143 -15.72 -4.24 10.34
C ASP A 143 -14.51 -3.42 10.78
N GLY A 144 -14.56 -2.79 11.96
CA GLY A 144 -13.50 -1.94 12.49
C GLY A 144 -13.70 -0.44 12.23
N ILE A 145 -14.80 -0.05 11.59
CA ILE A 145 -15.23 1.32 11.37
C ILE A 145 -16.44 1.57 12.29
N PHE A 146 -16.43 2.70 13.02
CA PHE A 146 -17.47 2.94 14.02
C PHE A 146 -18.77 3.44 13.40
N ASP A 147 -19.93 3.09 13.98
CA ASP A 147 -21.28 3.53 13.55
C ASP A 147 -21.41 5.07 13.35
N SER A 148 -20.51 5.86 13.95
CA SER A 148 -20.49 7.32 13.88
C SER A 148 -19.86 7.86 12.58
N VAL A 149 -19.01 7.07 11.92
CA VAL A 149 -18.28 7.38 10.69
C VAL A 149 -18.58 6.41 9.54
N ASP A 150 -19.14 5.24 9.86
CA ASP A 150 -19.60 4.22 8.93
C ASP A 150 -20.87 4.67 8.17
N GLN A 151 -20.80 4.71 6.83
CA GLN A 151 -21.94 5.02 5.97
C GLN A 151 -22.94 3.85 5.83
N CYS A 152 -22.51 2.63 6.13
CA CYS A 152 -23.22 1.38 5.98
C CYS A 152 -23.28 0.57 7.28
N LEU A 153 -23.74 1.19 8.37
CA LEU A 153 -23.96 0.68 9.76
C LEU A 153 -24.27 -0.82 10.04
N LEU A 154 -24.70 -1.62 9.07
CA LEU A 154 -25.05 -3.04 9.24
C LEU A 154 -24.36 -3.96 8.22
N GLU A 155 -23.58 -3.41 7.30
CA GLU A 155 -22.96 -4.11 6.18
C GLU A 155 -21.44 -3.94 6.27
N ARG A 156 -20.80 -4.96 6.83
CA ARG A 156 -19.38 -5.01 7.12
C ARG A 156 -18.48 -4.68 5.91
N GLU A 157 -17.59 -3.70 6.07
CA GLU A 157 -16.55 -3.33 5.09
C GLU A 157 -15.63 -4.51 4.68
N ARG A 158 -15.21 -4.50 3.41
CA ARG A 158 -14.25 -5.41 2.79
C ARG A 158 -13.06 -4.66 2.18
N TYR A 159 -12.09 -4.38 3.05
CA TYR A 159 -10.75 -3.88 2.72
C TYR A 159 -10.16 -4.50 1.43
N ASN A 160 -10.26 -3.76 0.33
CA ASN A 160 -9.80 -4.15 -1.00
C ASN A 160 -8.95 -3.06 -1.68
N GLY A 161 -8.70 -1.94 -1.00
CA GLY A 161 -7.86 -0.84 -1.47
C GLY A 161 -8.62 0.24 -2.24
N PHE A 162 -9.95 0.19 -2.26
CA PHE A 162 -10.83 1.20 -2.84
C PHE A 162 -11.82 1.62 -1.75
N GLU A 163 -11.97 2.93 -1.50
CA GLU A 163 -12.90 3.51 -0.52
C GLU A 163 -12.99 2.85 0.89
N ASP A 164 -11.99 2.06 1.30
CA ASP A 164 -11.86 1.29 2.56
C ASP A 164 -12.10 2.05 3.89
N ASP A 165 -12.26 3.38 3.86
CA ASP A 165 -12.46 4.23 5.04
C ASP A 165 -13.94 4.63 5.26
N ASP A 166 -14.85 4.33 4.32
CA ASP A 166 -16.23 4.82 4.36
C ASP A 166 -17.24 3.89 5.06
N GLY A 167 -16.83 2.65 5.36
CA GLY A 167 -17.65 1.63 6.03
C GLY A 167 -18.60 0.86 5.11
N CYS A 168 -18.62 1.17 3.81
CA CYS A 168 -19.53 0.56 2.85
C CYS A 168 -18.81 -0.41 1.91
N PRO A 169 -19.16 -1.71 1.90
CA PRO A 169 -18.50 -2.66 1.02
C PRO A 169 -18.70 -2.27 -0.44
N ASP A 170 -17.60 -1.91 -1.10
CA ASP A 170 -17.60 -1.45 -2.52
C ASP A 170 -18.18 -2.49 -3.47
N ILE A 171 -18.03 -3.74 -3.05
CA ILE A 171 -18.53 -4.90 -3.75
C ILE A 171 -19.82 -5.33 -3.04
N PRO A 172 -20.92 -5.61 -3.76
CA PRO A 172 -22.14 -6.11 -3.13
C PRO A 172 -21.90 -7.41 -2.33
N ALA A 173 -22.54 -7.53 -1.15
CA ALA A 173 -22.42 -8.68 -0.25
C ALA A 173 -22.79 -10.06 -0.88
N TYR A 174 -23.43 -10.05 -2.05
CA TYR A 174 -23.86 -11.24 -2.77
C TYR A 174 -23.57 -11.17 -4.27
N LEU A 175 -22.30 -11.14 -4.69
CA LEU A 175 -21.97 -11.71 -6.00
C LEU A 175 -21.96 -13.25 -5.87
N THR A 176 -23.16 -13.82 -5.73
CA THR A 176 -23.41 -15.18 -6.20
C THR A 176 -23.56 -15.24 -7.72
N ASP A 177 -23.33 -14.10 -8.39
CA ASP A 177 -23.37 -14.00 -9.83
C ASP A 177 -22.13 -14.68 -10.41
N THR A 178 -22.39 -15.87 -10.90
CA THR A 178 -21.50 -16.55 -11.83
C THR A 178 -21.37 -15.68 -13.07
N ASP A 179 -20.17 -15.30 -13.42
CA ASP A 179 -19.82 -14.86 -14.77
C ASP A 179 -19.75 -16.13 -15.65
N SER A 180 -20.74 -16.32 -16.53
CA SER A 180 -20.97 -17.60 -17.23
C SER A 180 -20.22 -17.71 -18.56
N ASP A 181 -19.77 -16.61 -19.15
CA ASP A 181 -18.97 -16.56 -20.37
C ASP A 181 -17.53 -16.04 -20.16
N PHE A 182 -17.21 -15.63 -18.93
CA PHE A 182 -15.89 -15.31 -18.42
C PHE A 182 -15.30 -14.04 -19.05
N ASP A 183 -16.12 -13.03 -19.29
CA ASP A 183 -15.66 -11.75 -19.83
C ASP A 183 -15.33 -10.71 -18.74
N GLY A 184 -15.59 -11.01 -17.47
CA GLY A 184 -15.31 -10.12 -16.35
C GLY A 184 -16.52 -9.32 -15.87
N ILE A 185 -17.66 -9.40 -16.55
CA ILE A 185 -18.92 -8.77 -16.13
C ILE A 185 -19.82 -9.86 -15.52
N PRO A 186 -20.27 -9.72 -14.27
CA PRO A 186 -21.11 -10.74 -13.65
C PRO A 186 -22.48 -10.82 -14.34
N ASN A 187 -23.05 -12.03 -14.46
CA ASN A 187 -24.34 -12.31 -15.14
C ASN A 187 -25.52 -11.38 -14.79
N SER A 188 -25.52 -10.74 -13.62
CA SER A 188 -26.58 -9.81 -13.18
C SER A 188 -26.42 -8.40 -13.75
N LEU A 189 -25.20 -8.02 -14.12
CA LEU A 189 -24.83 -6.76 -14.76
C LEU A 189 -24.61 -6.94 -16.27
N ASP A 190 -24.37 -8.16 -16.71
CA ASP A 190 -24.17 -8.54 -18.10
C ASP A 190 -25.52 -8.67 -18.86
N GLN A 191 -25.68 -7.90 -19.95
CA GLN A 191 -26.85 -7.97 -20.83
C GLN A 191 -26.85 -9.19 -21.75
N CYS A 192 -25.68 -9.80 -21.96
CA CYS A 192 -25.47 -11.03 -22.71
C CYS A 192 -24.73 -12.12 -21.91
N PRO A 193 -25.29 -12.68 -20.81
CA PRO A 193 -24.67 -13.62 -19.85
C PRO A 193 -24.08 -14.96 -20.36
N MET A 194 -24.03 -15.17 -21.67
CA MET A 194 -23.57 -16.40 -22.31
C MET A 194 -22.70 -16.13 -23.53
N ILE A 195 -22.43 -14.85 -23.84
CA ILE A 195 -21.68 -14.39 -25.00
C ILE A 195 -20.68 -13.34 -24.50
N PRO A 196 -19.39 -13.67 -24.44
CA PRO A 196 -18.42 -12.81 -23.81
C PRO A 196 -18.24 -11.50 -24.58
N GLU A 197 -18.13 -10.40 -23.85
CA GLU A 197 -17.83 -9.08 -24.35
C GLU A 197 -16.54 -9.06 -25.20
N THR A 198 -16.57 -8.22 -26.22
CA THR A 198 -15.46 -7.82 -27.05
C THR A 198 -15.05 -6.38 -26.76
N TYR A 199 -14.27 -6.16 -25.69
CA TYR A 199 -13.67 -4.86 -25.32
C TYR A 199 -13.07 -4.10 -26.51
N ASN A 200 -13.86 -3.26 -27.16
CA ASN A 200 -13.53 -2.59 -28.43
C ASN A 200 -13.72 -1.07 -28.37
N LYS A 201 -13.88 -0.53 -27.16
CA LYS A 201 -14.12 0.88 -26.81
C LYS A 201 -15.49 1.40 -27.24
N PHE A 202 -16.45 0.50 -27.40
CA PHE A 202 -17.82 0.84 -27.71
C PHE A 202 -18.69 -0.03 -26.83
N GLN A 203 -19.37 0.60 -25.87
CA GLN A 203 -20.29 -0.06 -24.92
C GLN A 203 -19.67 -1.24 -24.12
N ASP A 204 -18.36 -1.21 -23.90
CA ASP A 204 -17.57 -2.25 -23.20
C ASP A 204 -18.03 -2.60 -21.76
N ASP A 205 -18.98 -1.87 -21.18
CA ASP A 205 -19.50 -2.09 -19.83
C ASP A 205 -20.82 -2.88 -19.81
N ASP A 206 -21.41 -3.19 -20.99
CA ASP A 206 -22.75 -3.81 -21.07
C ASP A 206 -22.76 -5.35 -21.16
N GLY A 207 -21.60 -5.97 -21.39
CA GLY A 207 -21.41 -7.42 -21.44
C GLY A 207 -21.82 -8.08 -22.75
N CYS A 208 -22.27 -7.31 -23.74
CA CYS A 208 -22.67 -7.82 -25.04
C CYS A 208 -21.63 -7.56 -26.12
N GLN A 209 -21.15 -8.62 -26.78
CA GLN A 209 -20.27 -8.50 -27.95
C GLN A 209 -20.67 -7.31 -28.85
N ASP A 210 -19.86 -6.27 -28.78
CA ASP A 210 -20.05 -5.16 -29.67
C ASP A 210 -19.36 -5.42 -30.99
N SER A 211 -20.12 -5.22 -32.05
CA SER A 211 -19.54 -5.16 -33.37
C SER A 211 -19.43 -3.69 -33.74
N VAL A 212 -18.21 -3.16 -33.75
CA VAL A 212 -17.88 -2.00 -34.59
C VAL A 212 -18.07 -2.44 -36.05
N ILE A 213 -19.32 -2.41 -36.49
CA ILE A 213 -19.71 -2.77 -37.85
C ILE A 213 -19.17 -1.68 -38.75
N ASP A 214 -18.00 -1.96 -39.34
CA ASP A 214 -17.37 -1.17 -40.39
C ASP A 214 -18.42 -0.70 -41.40
N ALA A 215 -18.49 0.61 -41.60
CA ALA A 215 -19.61 1.39 -42.13
C ALA A 215 -19.88 1.18 -43.63
N LYS A 216 -20.12 -0.06 -44.09
CA LYS A 216 -20.24 -0.35 -45.53
C LYS A 216 -21.40 -1.22 -45.97
N SER A 217 -22.31 -1.62 -45.09
CA SER A 217 -23.46 -2.45 -45.50
C SER A 217 -24.64 -2.34 -44.54
N ARG A 218 -25.32 -1.20 -44.50
CA ARG A 218 -26.66 -1.13 -43.88
C ARG A 218 -27.67 -0.62 -44.89
N ALA A 219 -28.82 -1.29 -44.91
CA ALA A 219 -30.01 -0.83 -45.63
C ALA A 219 -30.58 0.35 -44.85
N ASP A 220 -30.91 1.39 -45.61
CA ASP A 220 -31.58 2.61 -45.18
C ASP A 220 -32.74 2.71 -46.19
N SER A 221 -33.87 2.15 -45.78
CA SER A 221 -35.00 1.77 -46.63
C SER A 221 -35.83 2.97 -47.08
N ASP A 222 -35.79 4.08 -46.34
CA ASP A 222 -36.45 5.34 -46.66
C ASP A 222 -35.49 6.51 -46.94
N GLY A 223 -34.19 6.34 -46.64
CA GLY A 223 -33.13 7.21 -47.10
C GLY A 223 -32.95 8.48 -46.26
N ASP A 224 -33.36 8.46 -45.00
CA ASP A 224 -33.30 9.63 -44.11
C ASP A 224 -31.96 9.78 -43.37
N GLY A 225 -31.08 8.78 -43.47
CA GLY A 225 -29.75 8.78 -42.87
C GLY A 225 -29.65 7.96 -41.57
N LEU A 226 -30.75 7.43 -41.06
CA LEU A 226 -30.79 6.39 -40.05
C LEU A 226 -30.88 5.02 -40.75
N TYR A 227 -30.25 4.01 -40.17
CA TYR A 227 -30.29 2.66 -40.75
C TYR A 227 -31.51 1.90 -40.22
N ASP A 228 -32.10 1.02 -41.02
CA ASP A 228 -33.34 0.27 -40.69
C ASP A 228 -33.36 -0.41 -39.30
N LEU A 229 -32.19 -0.67 -38.71
CA LEU A 229 -32.05 -1.30 -37.38
C LEU A 229 -32.13 -0.31 -36.21
N VAL A 230 -31.76 0.96 -36.44
CA VAL A 230 -31.77 2.04 -35.46
C VAL A 230 -32.91 3.05 -35.69
N ASP A 231 -33.59 2.92 -36.83
CA ASP A 231 -34.74 3.72 -37.22
C ASP A 231 -36.04 3.13 -36.61
N HIS A 232 -36.80 3.93 -35.86
CA HIS A 232 -38.09 3.51 -35.29
C HIS A 232 -39.22 3.47 -36.32
N CYS A 233 -39.03 4.12 -37.47
CA CYS A 233 -39.92 4.08 -38.61
C CYS A 233 -39.16 3.75 -39.93
N PRO A 234 -38.61 2.53 -40.10
CA PRO A 234 -37.73 2.10 -41.23
C PRO A 234 -38.27 2.20 -42.67
N THR A 235 -39.45 2.77 -42.87
CA THR A 235 -40.11 2.90 -44.17
C THR A 235 -40.69 4.30 -44.37
N GLN A 236 -40.49 5.21 -43.43
CA GLN A 236 -40.99 6.56 -43.44
C GLN A 236 -39.88 7.50 -43.01
N ALA A 237 -39.32 8.19 -44.00
CA ALA A 237 -38.23 9.13 -43.77
C ALA A 237 -38.58 10.21 -42.74
N GLU A 238 -37.63 10.44 -41.83
CA GLU A 238 -37.66 11.47 -40.80
C GLU A 238 -37.92 12.88 -41.38
N THR A 239 -38.70 13.66 -40.64
CA THR A 239 -38.94 15.09 -40.89
C THR A 239 -38.06 15.94 -39.98
N HIS A 240 -36.82 16.19 -40.42
CA HIS A 240 -35.83 17.05 -39.76
C HIS A 240 -36.39 18.47 -39.49
N ASN A 241 -36.95 18.67 -38.31
CA ASN A 241 -37.63 19.91 -37.92
C ASN A 241 -37.18 20.44 -36.54
N GLY A 242 -36.23 19.76 -35.89
CA GLY A 242 -35.64 20.14 -34.62
C GLY A 242 -36.31 19.50 -33.40
N ILE A 243 -37.23 18.56 -33.62
CA ILE A 243 -37.91 17.78 -32.59
C ILE A 243 -37.65 16.32 -32.95
N LEU A 244 -37.24 15.51 -31.99
CA LEU A 244 -37.03 14.06 -32.12
C LEU A 244 -36.29 13.58 -33.38
N ASP A 245 -35.48 14.44 -34.03
CA ASP A 245 -34.79 14.20 -35.32
C ASP A 245 -33.84 12.97 -35.35
N MET A 246 -33.65 12.27 -34.22
CA MET A 246 -32.81 11.08 -34.09
C MET A 246 -33.60 9.77 -33.95
N ASP A 247 -34.93 9.80 -33.88
CA ASP A 247 -35.73 8.58 -33.71
C ASP A 247 -36.10 7.90 -35.05
N GLY A 248 -36.04 8.62 -36.18
CA GLY A 248 -36.33 8.13 -37.52
C GLY A 248 -37.81 8.14 -37.88
N CYS A 249 -38.68 8.66 -37.02
CA CYS A 249 -40.10 8.74 -37.25
C CYS A 249 -40.58 10.16 -37.62
N PRO A 250 -41.28 10.33 -38.77
CA PRO A 250 -41.76 11.64 -39.18
C PRO A 250 -42.68 12.29 -38.14
N ASP A 251 -42.21 13.40 -37.60
CA ASP A 251 -42.94 14.21 -36.65
C ASP A 251 -44.11 14.99 -37.29
N ASP A 252 -45.33 14.50 -37.10
CA ASP A 252 -46.57 15.18 -37.49
C ASP A 252 -47.08 16.19 -36.43
N TYR A 253 -46.35 16.38 -35.31
CA TYR A 253 -46.87 17.04 -34.12
C TYR A 253 -46.29 18.45 -33.91
N ILE A 254 -46.96 19.47 -34.46
CA ILE A 254 -46.77 20.86 -34.01
C ILE A 254 -47.96 21.27 -33.12
N PRO A 255 -47.93 20.99 -31.80
CA PRO A 255 -48.78 21.70 -30.87
C PRO A 255 -48.15 23.09 -30.68
N THR A 256 -48.89 24.12 -31.08
CA THR A 256 -48.46 25.53 -31.03
C THR A 256 -48.38 26.10 -29.60
N ALA A 257 -48.30 25.25 -28.59
CA ALA A 257 -48.32 25.62 -27.18
C ALA A 257 -46.96 25.31 -26.57
N ASP A 258 -46.20 26.38 -26.39
CA ASP A 258 -44.90 26.47 -25.72
C ASP A 258 -45.04 27.71 -24.83
N ARG A 259 -45.34 27.45 -23.55
CA ARG A 259 -45.90 28.44 -22.62
C ARG A 259 -44.86 29.37 -22.03
N ASP A 260 -43.68 28.85 -21.77
CA ASP A 260 -42.49 29.53 -21.26
C ASP A 260 -41.52 29.95 -22.37
N ARG A 261 -41.67 29.42 -23.58
CA ARG A 261 -40.98 29.88 -24.80
C ARG A 261 -39.51 29.55 -24.82
N ASP A 262 -39.14 28.39 -24.31
CA ASP A 262 -37.79 27.86 -24.42
C ASP A 262 -37.53 27.07 -25.71
N GLY A 263 -38.60 26.70 -26.43
CA GLY A 263 -38.53 26.00 -27.70
C GLY A 263 -39.03 24.57 -27.65
N LEU A 264 -39.34 24.03 -26.46
CA LEU A 264 -39.99 22.74 -26.29
C LEU A 264 -41.51 22.92 -26.13
N PRO A 265 -42.35 22.17 -26.87
CA PRO A 265 -43.78 22.24 -26.64
C PRO A 265 -44.21 21.64 -25.29
N ASP A 266 -45.23 22.23 -24.65
CA ASP A 266 -45.79 21.88 -23.31
C ASP A 266 -46.07 20.37 -23.07
N VAL A 267 -46.13 19.57 -24.12
CA VAL A 267 -46.43 18.12 -24.09
C VAL A 267 -45.20 17.22 -23.92
N ILE A 268 -44.03 17.69 -24.33
CA ILE A 268 -42.75 16.98 -24.28
C ILE A 268 -41.77 17.69 -23.33
N ASP A 269 -42.07 18.94 -22.99
CA ASP A 269 -41.41 19.71 -21.95
C ASP A 269 -41.75 19.14 -20.56
N ALA A 270 -40.73 18.78 -19.78
CA ALA A 270 -40.85 18.29 -18.41
C ALA A 270 -41.22 19.42 -17.43
N CYS A 271 -40.94 20.67 -17.78
CA CYS A 271 -41.25 21.88 -17.04
C CYS A 271 -42.05 22.95 -17.85
N PRO A 272 -43.32 22.67 -18.29
CA PRO A 272 -44.14 23.54 -19.18
C PRO A 272 -44.55 24.94 -18.71
N GLN A 273 -43.95 25.44 -17.63
CA GLN A 273 -44.18 26.78 -17.09
C GLN A 273 -42.88 27.52 -16.76
N SER A 274 -41.72 26.87 -16.88
CA SER A 274 -40.44 27.40 -16.49
C SER A 274 -39.47 27.19 -17.63
N PRO A 275 -39.01 28.27 -18.30
CA PRO A 275 -38.19 28.11 -19.49
C PRO A 275 -36.85 27.49 -19.13
N GLU A 276 -36.40 26.57 -19.98
CA GLU A 276 -35.06 26.00 -19.97
C GLU A 276 -33.97 27.07 -19.79
N THR A 277 -32.96 26.74 -18.99
CA THR A 277 -31.73 27.51 -18.84
C THR A 277 -30.58 26.77 -19.52
N TYR A 278 -30.46 26.96 -20.84
CA TYR A 278 -29.41 26.35 -21.67
C TYR A 278 -28.01 26.53 -21.06
N ASN A 279 -27.51 25.49 -20.39
CA ASN A 279 -26.30 25.49 -19.58
C ASN A 279 -25.41 24.27 -19.84
N LYS A 280 -25.75 23.42 -20.83
CA LYS A 280 -25.07 22.17 -21.22
C LYS A 280 -25.28 21.00 -20.28
N PHE A 281 -26.24 21.08 -19.38
CA PHE A 281 -26.65 20.00 -18.50
C PHE A 281 -28.14 19.80 -18.72
N GLN A 282 -28.50 18.58 -19.17
CA GLN A 282 -29.88 18.13 -19.45
C GLN A 282 -30.76 19.11 -20.27
N ASP A 283 -30.15 19.96 -21.11
CA ASP A 283 -30.81 21.00 -21.93
C ASP A 283 -31.96 20.51 -22.88
N ASP A 284 -32.18 19.20 -23.00
CA ASP A 284 -33.18 18.60 -23.90
C ASP A 284 -34.53 18.33 -23.20
N ASP A 285 -34.63 18.46 -21.87
CA ASP A 285 -35.85 18.11 -21.11
C ASP A 285 -36.81 19.28 -20.85
N GLY A 286 -36.36 20.52 -21.05
CA GLY A 286 -37.16 21.74 -20.87
C GLY A 286 -37.19 22.28 -19.44
N CYS A 287 -36.45 21.66 -18.50
CA CYS A 287 -36.38 22.09 -17.12
C CYS A 287 -35.16 22.97 -16.82
N PRO A 288 -35.35 24.17 -16.21
CA PRO A 288 -34.23 25.04 -15.88
C PRO A 288 -33.29 24.40 -14.86
N ASP A 289 -32.15 23.95 -15.35
CA ASP A 289 -31.13 23.38 -14.52
C ASP A 289 -30.27 24.42 -13.82
N VAL A 290 -29.85 24.06 -12.61
CA VAL A 290 -28.87 24.82 -11.84
C VAL A 290 -27.60 23.99 -11.69
N ILE A 291 -26.57 24.35 -12.45
CA ILE A 291 -25.22 23.89 -12.15
C ILE A 291 -24.79 24.58 -10.85
N SER A 292 -25.07 23.94 -9.71
CA SER A 292 -24.43 24.31 -8.45
C SER A 292 -22.94 24.11 -8.66
N LYS A 293 -22.19 25.22 -8.72
CA LYS A 293 -20.74 25.21 -8.92
C LYS A 293 -20.06 24.23 -7.96
N SER A 294 -19.77 23.04 -8.47
CA SER A 294 -18.49 22.38 -8.30
C SER A 294 -17.88 22.32 -9.69
N PHE A 295 -17.52 23.49 -10.24
CA PHE A 295 -16.61 23.53 -11.38
C PHE A 295 -15.21 23.38 -10.81
N VAL A 296 -14.92 22.15 -10.39
CA VAL A 296 -13.58 21.63 -10.42
C VAL A 296 -13.31 21.41 -11.89
N VAL A 297 -12.51 22.30 -12.48
CA VAL A 297 -12.08 22.15 -13.87
C VAL A 297 -10.87 21.25 -13.79
N ASP A 298 -10.96 20.09 -14.42
CA ASP A 298 -9.87 19.15 -14.66
C ASP A 298 -9.84 18.99 -16.18
N SER A 299 -8.87 19.64 -16.81
CA SER A 299 -8.81 19.88 -18.25
C SER A 299 -8.23 18.70 -19.03
N ASP A 300 -7.57 17.77 -18.36
CA ASP A 300 -7.01 16.54 -18.94
C ASP A 300 -7.54 15.24 -18.32
N ASN A 301 -8.46 15.35 -17.36
CA ASN A 301 -9.20 14.29 -16.71
C ASN A 301 -8.32 13.28 -15.95
N ASP A 302 -7.27 13.74 -15.30
CA ASP A 302 -6.44 12.88 -14.46
C ASP A 302 -6.92 12.77 -13.02
N GLY A 303 -7.93 13.54 -12.60
CA GLY A 303 -8.47 13.54 -11.23
C GLY A 303 -7.89 14.63 -10.34
N ILE A 304 -6.95 15.43 -10.81
CA ILE A 304 -6.40 16.60 -10.11
C ILE A 304 -7.03 17.87 -10.70
N GLU A 305 -7.47 18.78 -9.83
CA GLU A 305 -8.10 20.02 -10.29
C GLU A 305 -7.06 20.92 -11.01
N ASP A 306 -7.39 21.58 -12.13
CA ASP A 306 -6.54 22.55 -12.87
C ASP A 306 -5.86 23.61 -11.97
N VAL A 307 -6.46 23.89 -10.81
CA VAL A 307 -5.97 24.86 -9.83
C VAL A 307 -4.91 24.29 -8.88
N LEU A 308 -4.89 22.96 -8.73
CA LEU A 308 -3.92 22.15 -7.98
C LEU A 308 -2.90 21.47 -8.91
N ASP A 309 -3.23 21.33 -10.19
CA ASP A 309 -2.46 20.70 -11.24
C ASP A 309 -1.38 21.63 -11.83
N GLN A 310 -0.13 21.17 -11.87
CA GLN A 310 1.01 21.86 -12.45
C GLN A 310 1.10 21.73 -13.98
N CYS A 311 0.49 20.70 -14.56
CA CYS A 311 0.34 20.46 -15.98
C CYS A 311 -1.13 20.29 -16.44
N PRO A 312 -2.01 21.32 -16.34
CA PRO A 312 -3.47 21.25 -16.61
C PRO A 312 -3.96 20.86 -18.02
N LEU A 313 -3.13 20.28 -18.87
CA LEU A 313 -3.48 19.87 -20.23
C LEU A 313 -2.80 18.55 -20.60
N LYS A 314 -2.17 17.88 -19.63
CA LYS A 314 -1.48 16.62 -19.76
C LYS A 314 -1.72 15.81 -18.49
N ALA A 315 -2.57 14.79 -18.64
CA ALA A 315 -2.89 13.89 -17.56
C ALA A 315 -1.65 13.29 -16.87
N GLU A 316 -1.69 13.29 -15.54
CA GLU A 316 -0.79 12.60 -14.62
C GLU A 316 -0.63 11.12 -14.97
N THR A 317 0.55 10.59 -14.65
CA THR A 317 0.89 9.18 -14.71
C THR A 317 1.06 8.63 -13.30
N TYR A 318 -0.03 8.16 -12.68
CA TYR A 318 -0.04 7.52 -11.38
C TYR A 318 0.93 6.32 -11.30
N ASN A 319 2.13 6.57 -10.75
CA ASN A 319 3.21 5.59 -10.69
C ASN A 319 3.96 5.60 -9.34
N GLY A 320 3.48 6.36 -8.36
CA GLY A 320 4.07 6.49 -7.03
C GLY A 320 5.03 7.66 -6.89
N LEU A 321 5.39 8.35 -7.98
CA LEU A 321 6.24 9.53 -7.98
C LEU A 321 5.38 10.76 -8.21
N GLU A 322 5.53 11.76 -7.35
CA GLU A 322 4.90 13.09 -7.48
C GLU A 322 3.41 13.09 -7.92
N ASP A 323 2.66 11.99 -7.70
CA ASP A 323 1.28 11.73 -8.15
C ASP A 323 0.21 12.76 -7.70
N GLN A 324 0.61 13.78 -6.94
CA GLN A 324 -0.25 14.87 -6.48
C GLN A 324 -0.01 16.17 -7.25
N ASP A 325 0.94 16.19 -8.19
CA ASP A 325 1.40 17.40 -8.86
C ASP A 325 0.74 17.63 -10.23
N GLY A 326 0.09 16.62 -10.81
CA GLY A 326 -0.70 16.72 -12.05
C GLY A 326 0.16 16.72 -13.32
N CYS A 327 1.46 16.43 -13.21
CA CYS A 327 2.38 16.39 -14.34
C CYS A 327 2.85 14.96 -14.64
N PRO A 328 2.63 14.43 -15.86
CA PRO A 328 3.06 13.08 -16.21
C PRO A 328 4.56 12.91 -16.05
N ASP A 329 4.91 12.07 -15.10
CA ASP A 329 6.26 11.63 -14.89
C ASP A 329 6.76 10.81 -16.07
N THR A 330 7.67 11.39 -16.85
CA THR A 330 8.30 10.67 -17.95
C THR A 330 9.18 9.57 -17.38
N GLU A 331 9.00 8.33 -17.88
CA GLU A 331 9.76 7.08 -17.59
C GLU A 331 11.30 7.15 -17.82
N THR A 332 11.96 8.25 -17.48
CA THR A 332 13.38 8.45 -17.81
C THR A 332 14.23 9.01 -16.68
N SER A 333 13.78 9.00 -15.44
CA SER A 333 14.64 9.50 -14.35
C SER A 333 14.57 8.82 -12.99
N ILE A 334 13.81 7.74 -12.82
CA ILE A 334 14.07 6.87 -11.67
C ILE A 334 15.23 5.96 -12.04
N VAL A 335 16.43 6.43 -11.68
CA VAL A 335 17.61 5.58 -11.67
C VAL A 335 17.34 4.53 -10.60
N ASP A 336 17.30 3.28 -11.01
CA ASP A 336 17.32 2.12 -10.13
C ASP A 336 18.69 1.47 -10.40
N SER A 337 19.65 1.85 -9.57
CA SER A 337 21.08 1.58 -9.76
C SER A 337 21.43 0.11 -9.53
N ASP A 338 20.63 -0.65 -8.77
CA ASP A 338 20.86 -2.06 -8.47
C ASP A 338 19.79 -3.02 -9.02
N GLY A 339 18.68 -2.50 -9.54
CA GLY A 339 17.69 -3.22 -10.33
C GLY A 339 16.71 -4.03 -9.50
N ASP A 340 16.42 -3.63 -8.26
CA ASP A 340 15.61 -4.39 -7.32
C ASP A 340 14.11 -4.06 -7.35
N GLY A 341 13.73 -3.01 -8.08
CA GLY A 341 12.35 -2.55 -8.22
C GLY A 341 11.99 -1.36 -7.32
N VAL A 342 12.90 -0.87 -6.47
CA VAL A 342 12.80 0.38 -5.72
C VAL A 342 13.72 1.40 -6.39
N ALA A 343 13.25 2.63 -6.59
CA ALA A 343 14.08 3.64 -7.26
C ALA A 343 15.10 4.28 -6.32
N ASP A 344 16.30 4.68 -6.79
CA ASP A 344 17.40 5.28 -6.00
C ASP A 344 16.99 6.42 -5.05
N ILE A 345 15.88 7.12 -5.36
CA ILE A 345 15.34 8.23 -4.56
C ILE A 345 14.46 7.78 -3.39
N MET A 346 13.86 6.59 -3.49
CA MET A 346 13.04 5.92 -2.47
C MET A 346 13.78 4.74 -1.82
N ASP A 347 14.88 4.32 -2.43
CA ASP A 347 15.74 3.24 -2.02
C ASP A 347 16.75 3.73 -0.97
N MET A 348 16.71 3.14 0.21
CA MET A 348 17.62 3.42 1.31
C MET A 348 19.03 2.83 1.07
N CYS A 349 19.13 1.85 0.18
CA CYS A 349 20.35 1.22 -0.27
C CYS A 349 20.51 1.18 -1.82
N PRO A 350 20.69 2.34 -2.51
CA PRO A 350 20.73 2.49 -4.00
C PRO A 350 21.83 1.73 -4.80
N LYS A 351 22.49 0.74 -4.21
CA LYS A 351 23.57 -0.05 -4.82
C LYS A 351 23.49 -1.52 -4.42
N LEU A 352 22.56 -1.89 -3.55
CA LEU A 352 22.41 -3.21 -2.99
C LEU A 352 20.99 -3.68 -3.22
N MET A 353 20.82 -4.65 -4.11
CA MET A 353 19.49 -5.18 -4.42
C MET A 353 18.73 -5.67 -3.16
N GLU A 354 17.45 -5.32 -3.09
CA GLU A 354 16.50 -5.82 -2.11
C GLU A 354 16.40 -7.35 -2.08
N THR A 355 16.15 -7.89 -0.89
CA THR A 355 15.84 -9.29 -0.65
C THR A 355 14.35 -9.47 -0.35
N TRP A 356 13.54 -9.51 -1.41
CA TRP A 356 12.09 -9.81 -1.36
C TRP A 356 11.74 -11.06 -0.55
N ASN A 357 11.45 -10.87 0.73
CA ASN A 357 11.24 -11.93 1.71
C ASN A 357 10.02 -11.70 2.61
N ARG A 358 9.21 -10.67 2.30
CA ARG A 358 8.02 -10.19 3.02
C ARG A 358 8.32 -9.51 4.35
N TYR A 359 9.54 -9.07 4.53
CA TYR A 359 9.98 -8.25 5.64
C TYR A 359 10.63 -7.03 5.02
N VAL A 360 10.13 -5.84 5.39
CA VAL A 360 10.62 -4.52 4.92
C VAL A 360 10.91 -4.38 3.41
N ASP A 361 10.25 -5.17 2.56
CA ASP A 361 10.48 -5.25 1.09
C ASP A 361 10.29 -3.94 0.28
N HIS A 362 9.94 -2.82 0.92
CA HIS A 362 9.69 -1.53 0.26
C HIS A 362 10.75 -0.46 0.55
N ASP A 363 11.78 -0.76 1.37
CA ASP A 363 12.83 0.21 1.69
C ASP A 363 14.06 0.14 0.77
N GLY A 364 14.13 -0.87 -0.12
CA GLY A 364 15.22 -1.08 -1.08
C GLY A 364 16.53 -1.59 -0.45
N CYS A 365 16.53 -1.90 0.85
CA CYS A 365 17.69 -2.43 1.54
C CYS A 365 17.61 -3.93 1.79
N PRO A 366 18.57 -4.75 1.32
CA PRO A 366 18.56 -6.18 1.56
C PRO A 366 18.53 -6.49 3.04
N ASP A 367 17.39 -6.98 3.47
CA ASP A 367 17.20 -7.38 4.84
C ASP A 367 17.23 -8.90 4.98
N VAL A 368 17.18 -9.30 6.24
CA VAL A 368 16.92 -10.68 6.60
C VAL A 368 15.76 -10.65 7.58
N LEU A 369 14.79 -11.53 7.37
CA LEU A 369 13.81 -11.88 8.39
C LEU A 369 14.54 -11.95 9.74
N PRO A 370 14.11 -11.22 10.78
CA PRO A 370 14.69 -11.32 12.09
C PRO A 370 14.44 -12.76 12.51
N ILE A 371 15.48 -13.58 12.39
CA ILE A 371 15.51 -14.90 12.98
C ILE A 371 15.56 -14.60 14.47
N GLY A 372 14.37 -14.44 15.04
CA GLY A 372 14.15 -14.35 16.47
C GLY A 372 15.02 -15.43 17.07
N LYS A 373 15.95 -15.02 17.95
CA LYS A 373 16.79 -15.94 18.72
C LYS A 373 15.91 -17.11 19.11
N GLY A 374 16.22 -18.29 18.57
CA GLY A 374 15.35 -19.45 18.62
C GLY A 374 14.66 -19.55 19.96
N VAL A 375 13.37 -19.26 19.96
CA VAL A 375 12.49 -19.58 21.08
C VAL A 375 12.63 -21.09 21.26
N VAL A 376 13.11 -21.49 22.43
CA VAL A 376 13.22 -22.92 22.76
C VAL A 376 11.79 -23.44 22.78
N ASP A 377 11.54 -24.42 21.93
CA ASP A 377 10.29 -25.15 21.77
C ASP A 377 10.71 -26.63 21.86
N SER A 378 10.58 -27.16 23.07
CA SER A 378 11.19 -28.43 23.49
C SER A 378 10.45 -29.65 22.97
N ASP A 379 9.16 -29.54 22.65
CA ASP A 379 8.33 -30.62 22.10
C ASP A 379 7.85 -30.37 20.65
N GLY A 380 8.09 -29.18 20.10
CA GLY A 380 7.89 -28.85 18.70
C GLY A 380 6.43 -28.55 18.35
N ASP A 381 5.63 -28.11 19.31
CA ASP A 381 4.22 -27.81 19.13
C ASP A 381 3.94 -26.38 18.63
N ARG A 382 5.00 -25.57 18.47
CA ARG A 382 5.02 -24.18 18.01
C ARG A 382 4.59 -23.15 19.06
N ILE A 383 4.48 -23.56 20.31
CA ILE A 383 4.34 -22.66 21.46
C ILE A 383 5.71 -22.59 22.15
N PRO A 384 6.28 -21.39 22.40
CA PRO A 384 7.57 -21.29 23.08
C PRO A 384 7.51 -21.85 24.51
N ASP A 385 8.58 -22.52 24.98
CA ASP A 385 8.73 -23.02 26.37
C ASP A 385 8.41 -21.95 27.45
N SER A 386 8.54 -20.66 27.12
CA SER A 386 8.22 -19.54 28.02
C SER A 386 6.73 -19.26 28.17
N SER A 387 5.93 -19.67 27.19
CA SER A 387 4.48 -19.46 27.08
C SER A 387 3.69 -20.76 27.17
N ASP A 388 4.39 -21.90 27.14
CA ASP A 388 3.85 -23.26 27.19
C ASP A 388 3.66 -23.74 28.63
N LEU A 389 2.45 -24.21 28.98
CA LEU A 389 2.15 -24.81 30.28
C LEU A 389 2.70 -26.24 30.43
N CYS A 390 2.90 -26.95 29.33
CA CYS A 390 3.46 -28.29 29.25
C CYS A 390 4.67 -28.37 28.27
N PRO A 391 5.83 -27.75 28.60
CA PRO A 391 7.01 -27.60 27.70
C PRO A 391 7.73 -28.87 27.22
N ASN A 392 7.16 -30.06 27.38
CA ASN A 392 7.75 -31.31 26.90
C ASN A 392 6.69 -32.24 26.29
N ASP A 393 5.42 -31.85 26.30
CA ASP A 393 4.30 -32.65 25.85
C ASP A 393 3.54 -31.85 24.79
N GLN A 394 3.73 -32.23 23.53
CA GLN A 394 3.14 -31.54 22.38
C GLN A 394 1.61 -31.33 22.49
N GLU A 395 1.17 -30.09 22.25
CA GLU A 395 -0.24 -29.70 22.14
C GLU A 395 -1.07 -30.60 21.20
N SER A 396 -2.31 -30.85 21.61
CA SER A 396 -3.31 -31.63 20.88
C SER A 396 -4.32 -30.73 20.18
N TRP A 397 -3.93 -30.17 19.02
CA TRP A 397 -4.77 -29.35 18.13
C TRP A 397 -6.13 -29.97 17.77
N ASN A 398 -7.13 -29.74 18.62
CA ASN A 398 -8.46 -30.33 18.51
C ASN A 398 -9.59 -29.31 18.72
N LYS A 399 -9.25 -28.01 18.69
CA LYS A 399 -10.13 -26.85 18.90
C LYS A 399 -10.61 -26.70 20.34
N TYR A 400 -9.91 -27.28 21.30
CA TYR A 400 -10.23 -27.17 22.71
C TYR A 400 -8.96 -26.84 23.47
N GLN A 401 -8.83 -25.57 23.86
CA GLN A 401 -7.68 -25.01 24.58
C GLN A 401 -6.33 -25.12 23.85
N ASP A 402 -6.35 -25.12 22.51
CA ASP A 402 -5.15 -25.21 21.63
C ASP A 402 -4.08 -24.08 21.80
N ASP A 403 -4.24 -23.16 22.75
CA ASP A 403 -3.34 -22.02 22.98
C ASP A 403 -2.47 -22.18 24.24
N ASP A 404 -2.68 -23.22 25.06
CA ASP A 404 -2.01 -23.37 26.36
C ASP A 404 -0.77 -24.29 26.35
N GLY A 405 -0.53 -25.03 25.26
CA GLY A 405 0.64 -25.88 25.08
C GLY A 405 0.52 -27.25 25.77
N CYS A 406 -0.66 -27.59 26.29
CA CYS A 406 -0.90 -28.86 26.96
C CYS A 406 -1.79 -29.79 26.14
N PRO A 407 -1.45 -31.09 26.04
CA PRO A 407 -2.26 -32.05 25.30
C PRO A 407 -3.62 -32.25 25.95
N ASP A 408 -4.61 -31.59 25.36
CA ASP A 408 -5.98 -31.60 25.82
C ASP A 408 -6.86 -32.57 25.05
N ILE A 409 -7.94 -33.00 25.69
CA ILE A 409 -8.96 -33.87 25.08
C ILE A 409 -10.31 -33.20 25.28
N ILE A 410 -11.02 -33.00 24.16
CA ILE A 410 -12.41 -32.53 24.18
C ILE A 410 -13.20 -33.35 25.22
N PRO A 411 -13.93 -32.72 26.17
CA PRO A 411 -14.61 -33.44 27.26
C PRO A 411 -15.50 -34.60 26.79
N GLU A 412 -16.11 -34.48 25.61
CA GLU A 412 -16.93 -35.52 24.98
C GLU A 412 -16.11 -36.74 24.54
N GLN A 413 -14.89 -36.55 24.02
CA GLN A 413 -13.98 -37.65 23.63
C GLN A 413 -13.41 -38.39 24.85
N SER A 414 -13.23 -37.71 25.98
CA SER A 414 -12.81 -38.34 27.23
C SER A 414 -13.84 -39.35 27.74
N ARG A 415 -15.14 -39.11 27.53
CA ARG A 415 -16.22 -40.04 27.90
C ARG A 415 -16.09 -41.37 27.17
N TYR A 416 -15.85 -41.35 25.86
CA TYR A 416 -15.73 -42.55 25.02
C TYR A 416 -14.47 -43.39 25.27
N LYS A 417 -13.39 -42.79 25.81
CA LYS A 417 -12.19 -43.55 26.21
C LYS A 417 -12.41 -44.37 27.47
N HIS A 418 -13.38 -43.95 28.30
CA HIS A 418 -13.67 -44.54 29.60
C HIS A 418 -15.02 -45.27 29.64
N ASP A 419 -15.67 -45.49 28.50
CA ASP A 419 -16.95 -46.21 28.34
C ASP A 419 -16.74 -47.18 27.17
N ALA A 420 -16.35 -48.43 27.48
CA ALA A 420 -15.81 -49.34 26.48
C ALA A 420 -16.87 -50.12 25.70
N ASP A 421 -18.10 -50.20 26.18
CA ASP A 421 -19.25 -50.79 25.47
C ASP A 421 -20.29 -49.76 25.02
N LEU A 422 -20.06 -48.48 25.30
CA LEU A 422 -20.83 -47.32 24.81
C LEU A 422 -22.26 -47.28 25.35
N ASP A 423 -22.48 -47.84 26.53
CA ASP A 423 -23.79 -47.89 27.17
C ASP A 423 -24.13 -46.65 28.00
N ASN A 424 -23.21 -45.67 28.06
CA ASN A 424 -23.25 -44.42 28.81
C ASN A 424 -22.84 -44.46 30.29
N ILE A 425 -22.32 -45.59 30.77
CA ILE A 425 -21.75 -45.76 32.10
C ILE A 425 -20.23 -45.87 31.95
N ILE A 426 -19.48 -45.07 32.70
CA ILE A 426 -18.01 -45.13 32.61
C ILE A 426 -17.50 -46.41 33.30
N ASN A 427 -16.49 -47.06 32.73
CA ASN A 427 -15.84 -48.29 33.18
C ASN A 427 -15.52 -48.35 34.69
N ASP A 428 -15.26 -47.19 35.33
CA ASP A 428 -14.96 -47.11 36.77
C ASP A 428 -16.22 -47.20 37.66
N GLN A 429 -17.40 -46.94 37.08
CA GLN A 429 -18.72 -47.03 37.72
C GLN A 429 -19.55 -48.20 37.18
N ASP A 430 -19.03 -48.88 36.16
CA ASP A 430 -19.63 -50.00 35.48
C ASP A 430 -19.12 -51.34 36.05
N LEU A 431 -20.03 -52.24 36.45
CA LEU A 431 -19.69 -53.58 36.92
C LEU A 431 -19.37 -54.56 35.77
N CYS A 432 -19.81 -54.27 34.55
CA CYS A 432 -19.53 -55.03 33.34
C CYS A 432 -19.01 -54.14 32.18
N PRO A 433 -17.79 -53.56 32.28
CA PRO A 433 -17.23 -52.55 31.35
C PRO A 433 -17.05 -52.94 29.87
N PHE A 434 -17.53 -54.10 29.44
CA PHE A 434 -17.39 -54.61 28.07
C PHE A 434 -18.70 -55.23 27.56
N GLU A 435 -19.78 -55.19 28.34
CA GLU A 435 -21.09 -55.73 28.00
C GLU A 435 -22.14 -54.67 28.26
N PRO A 436 -22.76 -54.10 27.21
CA PRO A 436 -23.65 -52.95 27.38
C PRO A 436 -24.90 -53.33 28.17
N GLU A 437 -25.30 -52.45 29.08
CA GLU A 437 -26.56 -52.51 29.81
C GLU A 437 -27.77 -52.66 28.86
N ASP A 438 -28.74 -53.51 29.23
CA ASP A 438 -29.89 -53.82 28.38
C ASP A 438 -31.16 -53.03 28.74
N TYR A 439 -31.10 -52.20 29.79
CA TYR A 439 -32.12 -51.23 30.21
C TYR A 439 -33.52 -51.85 30.30
N ASP A 440 -33.63 -53.02 30.93
CA ASP A 440 -34.86 -53.79 31.02
C ASP A 440 -35.76 -53.41 32.22
N GLY A 441 -35.28 -52.50 33.07
CA GLY A 441 -36.02 -51.91 34.19
C GLY A 441 -35.68 -52.52 35.55
N ASP A 442 -34.84 -53.56 35.60
CA ASP A 442 -34.24 -54.08 36.83
C ASP A 442 -32.75 -53.69 36.86
N ARG A 443 -32.34 -52.97 37.90
CA ARG A 443 -30.92 -52.62 38.21
C ARG A 443 -30.09 -51.94 37.10
N ASP A 444 -30.73 -51.20 36.18
CA ASP A 444 -30.13 -50.40 35.07
C ASP A 444 -29.06 -49.33 35.43
N LEU A 445 -28.49 -49.33 36.63
CA LEU A 445 -27.46 -48.38 37.08
C LEU A 445 -26.13 -49.08 37.42
N ASP A 446 -26.07 -50.40 37.30
CA ASP A 446 -24.87 -51.16 37.62
C ASP A 446 -24.01 -51.50 36.38
N GLY A 447 -24.50 -51.18 35.18
CA GLY A 447 -23.76 -51.31 33.91
C GLY A 447 -23.64 -52.74 33.42
N CYS A 448 -24.50 -53.64 33.93
CA CYS A 448 -24.47 -55.05 33.56
C CYS A 448 -25.82 -55.47 33.02
N PRO A 449 -25.89 -56.16 31.87
CA PRO A 449 -27.14 -56.73 31.39
C PRO A 449 -27.72 -57.71 32.41
N ASP A 450 -29.00 -57.57 32.71
CA ASP A 450 -29.69 -58.40 33.68
C ASP A 450 -30.04 -59.79 33.10
N SER A 451 -30.01 -60.84 33.94
CA SER A 451 -30.11 -62.27 33.55
C SER A 451 -31.45 -62.94 33.85
#